data_AF-A0A3S0DLS8-F1
#
_entry.id   AF-A0A3S0DLS8-F1
#
_cell.length_a   1.000
_cell.length_b   1.000
_cell.length_c   1.000
_cell.angle_alpha   90.00
_cell.angle_beta   90.00
_cell.angle_gamma   90.00
#
_symmetry.space_group_name_H-M   'P 1'
#
loop_
_entity.id
_entity.type
_entity.pdbx_description
1 polymer ?
#
loop_
_entity_poly.entity_id
_entity_poly.type
_entity_poly.pdbx_seq_one_letter_code
_entity_poly.pdbx_strand_id
1 'polypeptide(L)'
;MTVKIFVPGDSGAVAVGADAVADALSSGLRARNLQATIVRNGSRGLYWLEPLVEVEVGGRRIAYGPVTPADVTSLLDAGLLEGGAHAKCLGPTEDIPFLKRQTRLTFTRCGIVDP
;
A
#
# COMPACT_ATOMS: atom_id res chain seq x y z
N MET A 1 7.66 -13.45 -11.64
CA MET A 1 6.65 -12.39 -11.58
C MET A 1 7.18 -11.31 -10.63
N THR A 2 7.03 -10.05 -10.99
CA THR A 2 7.51 -8.91 -10.18
C THR A 2 6.52 -8.62 -9.06
N VAL A 3 7.00 -8.41 -7.84
CA VAL A 3 6.14 -8.08 -6.68
C VAL A 3 5.42 -6.76 -6.93
N LYS A 4 4.12 -6.68 -6.62
CA LYS A 4 3.33 -5.46 -6.77
C LYS A 4 3.18 -4.75 -5.44
N ILE A 5 3.47 -3.45 -5.44
CA ILE A 5 3.20 -2.53 -4.34
C ILE A 5 2.12 -1.56 -4.81
N PHE A 6 1.09 -1.34 -4.01
CA PHE A 6 -0.01 -0.44 -4.31
C PHE A 6 0.13 0.80 -3.44
N VAL A 7 0.16 1.97 -4.07
CA VAL A 7 0.24 3.26 -3.39
C VAL A 7 -0.88 4.14 -3.96
N PRO A 8 -1.89 4.50 -3.18
CA PRO A 8 -3.05 5.22 -3.71
C PRO A 8 -2.69 6.53 -4.44
N GLY A 9 -3.37 6.79 -5.55
CA GLY A 9 -3.24 7.98 -6.39
C GLY A 9 -4.50 8.85 -6.45
N ASP A 10 -5.51 8.57 -5.62
CA ASP A 10 -6.64 9.47 -5.47
C ASP A 10 -6.24 10.77 -4.76
N SER A 11 -7.03 11.82 -4.95
CA SER A 11 -6.74 13.14 -4.41
C SER A 11 -6.64 13.20 -2.88
N GLY A 12 -7.39 12.35 -2.16
CA GLY A 12 -7.34 12.31 -0.71
C GLY A 12 -6.02 11.71 -0.19
N ALA A 13 -5.56 10.62 -0.81
CA ALA A 13 -4.25 10.04 -0.48
C ALA A 13 -3.08 10.93 -0.91
N VAL A 14 -3.17 11.57 -2.09
CA VAL A 14 -2.16 12.53 -2.56
C VAL A 14 -2.04 13.72 -1.60
N ALA A 15 -3.17 14.25 -1.10
CA ALA A 15 -3.18 15.37 -0.16
C ALA A 15 -2.45 15.07 1.17
N VAL A 16 -2.35 13.79 1.56
CA VAL A 16 -1.62 13.35 2.77
C VAL A 16 -0.25 12.74 2.47
N GLY A 17 0.27 12.89 1.25
CA GLY A 17 1.66 12.61 0.90
C GLY A 17 1.91 11.29 0.15
N ALA A 18 0.90 10.67 -0.46
CA ALA A 18 1.07 9.39 -1.17
C ALA A 18 2.07 9.45 -2.35
N ASP A 19 2.18 10.58 -3.05
CA ASP A 19 3.19 10.74 -4.12
C ASP A 19 4.62 10.68 -3.57
N ALA A 20 4.87 11.37 -2.47
CA ALA A 20 6.18 11.33 -1.81
C ALA A 20 6.53 9.92 -1.30
N VAL A 21 5.54 9.14 -0.87
CA VAL A 21 5.72 7.73 -0.50
C VAL A 21 6.06 6.88 -1.73
N ALA A 22 5.37 7.06 -2.85
CA ALA A 22 5.66 6.35 -4.11
C ALA A 22 7.06 6.66 -4.64
N ASP A 23 7.51 7.92 -4.56
CA ASP A 23 8.85 8.34 -4.98
C ASP A 23 9.94 7.77 -4.06
N ALA A 24 9.70 7.78 -2.75
CA ALA A 24 10.60 7.18 -1.76
C ALA A 24 10.71 5.66 -1.96
N LEU A 25 9.61 4.96 -2.22
CA LEU A 25 9.61 3.52 -2.55
C LEU A 25 10.40 3.25 -3.83
N SER A 26 10.13 4.01 -4.89
CA SER A 26 10.85 3.89 -6.17
C SER A 26 12.36 4.03 -5.99
N SER A 27 12.78 5.03 -5.20
CA SER A 27 14.19 5.30 -4.92
C SER A 27 14.81 4.22 -4.03
N GLY A 28 14.08 3.78 -2.99
CA GLY A 28 14.53 2.75 -2.06
C GLY A 28 14.68 1.37 -2.71
N LEU A 29 13.80 1.03 -3.65
CA LEU A 29 13.89 -0.19 -4.46
C LEU A 29 15.11 -0.17 -5.38
N ARG A 30 15.33 0.95 -6.10
CA ARG A 30 16.52 1.13 -6.96
C ARG A 30 17.81 1.02 -6.16
N ALA A 31 17.90 1.69 -5.00
CA ALA A 31 19.09 1.67 -4.16
C ALA A 31 19.45 0.26 -3.65
N ARG A 32 18.44 -0.62 -3.48
CA ARG A 32 18.60 -2.00 -3.01
C ARG A 32 18.65 -3.02 -4.16
N ASN A 33 18.59 -2.60 -5.42
CA ASN A 33 18.46 -3.46 -6.60
C ASN A 33 17.27 -4.45 -6.50
N LEU A 34 16.18 -4.05 -5.86
CA LEU A 34 14.97 -4.84 -5.72
C LEU A 34 14.02 -4.58 -6.89
N GLN A 35 13.40 -5.64 -7.40
CA GLN A 35 12.43 -5.54 -8.49
C GLN A 35 11.00 -5.61 -7.95
N ALA A 36 10.30 -4.47 -7.99
CA ALA A 36 8.88 -4.38 -7.69
C ALA A 36 8.19 -3.38 -8.64
N THR A 37 6.90 -3.57 -8.87
CA THR A 37 6.06 -2.66 -9.66
C THR A 37 5.18 -1.86 -8.70
N ILE A 38 5.26 -0.54 -8.77
CA ILE A 38 4.37 0.35 -8.02
C ILE A 38 3.13 0.62 -8.88
N VAL A 39 1.96 0.24 -8.37
CA VAL A 39 0.65 0.48 -8.98
C VAL A 39 -0.02 1.64 -8.24
N ARG A 40 -0.52 2.64 -8.98
CA ARG A 40 -1.20 3.81 -8.42
C ARG A 40 -2.72 3.60 -8.40
N ASN A 41 -3.18 2.70 -7.52
CA ASN A 41 -4.61 2.39 -7.36
C ASN A 41 -5.39 3.57 -6.74
N GLY A 42 -6.73 3.49 -6.70
CA GLY A 42 -7.52 4.41 -5.86
C GLY A 42 -7.38 4.14 -4.36
N SER A 43 -7.95 4.99 -3.50
CA SER A 43 -8.07 4.68 -2.06
C SER A 43 -9.07 3.56 -1.79
N ARG A 44 -8.80 2.80 -0.72
CA ARG A 44 -9.76 1.87 -0.10
C ARG A 44 -10.90 2.60 0.64
N GLY A 45 -10.77 3.91 0.88
CA GLY A 45 -11.72 4.75 1.63
C GLY A 45 -11.42 4.87 3.12
N LEU A 46 -10.21 4.46 3.57
CA LEU A 46 -9.80 4.45 4.96
C LEU A 46 -8.84 5.61 5.23
N TYR A 47 -9.31 6.85 5.05
CA TYR A 47 -8.44 8.03 5.02
C TYR A 47 -7.61 8.28 6.30
N TRP A 48 -7.97 7.70 7.44
CA TRP A 48 -7.14 7.75 8.65
C TRP A 48 -5.89 6.85 8.58
N LEU A 49 -5.82 5.95 7.60
CA LEU A 49 -4.67 5.10 7.30
C LEU A 49 -3.97 5.50 6.00
N GLU A 50 -4.44 6.54 5.30
CA GLU A 50 -3.75 7.01 4.11
C GLU A 50 -2.47 7.79 4.49
N PRO A 51 -1.35 7.66 3.75
CA PRO A 51 -1.14 6.71 2.64
C PRO A 51 -1.12 5.25 3.09
N LEU A 52 -2.04 4.44 2.53
CA LEU A 52 -2.19 3.02 2.82
C LEU A 52 -1.45 2.22 1.75
N VAL A 53 -0.22 1.81 2.05
CA VAL A 53 0.59 0.99 1.14
C VAL A 53 0.14 -0.46 1.24
N GLU A 54 -0.11 -1.12 0.11
CA GLU A 54 -0.37 -2.55 0.08
C GLU A 54 0.70 -3.31 -0.71
N VAL A 55 0.99 -4.56 -0.37
CA VAL A 55 1.88 -5.44 -1.14
C VAL A 55 1.20 -6.76 -1.47
N GLU A 56 1.35 -7.25 -2.70
CA GLU A 56 0.80 -8.53 -3.14
C GLU A 56 1.70 -9.70 -2.72
N VAL A 57 1.19 -10.56 -1.83
CA VAL A 57 1.87 -11.75 -1.33
C VAL A 57 0.90 -12.92 -1.35
N GLY A 58 1.25 -14.00 -2.07
CA GLY A 58 0.42 -15.21 -2.13
C GLY A 58 -1.01 -14.97 -2.62
N GLY A 59 -1.21 -14.01 -3.53
CA GLY A 59 -2.53 -13.64 -4.08
C GLY A 59 -3.40 -12.79 -3.14
N ARG A 60 -2.87 -12.39 -1.98
CA ARG A 60 -3.53 -11.48 -1.03
C ARG A 60 -2.74 -10.18 -0.95
N ARG A 61 -3.39 -9.11 -0.50
CA ARG A 61 -2.73 -7.84 -0.20
C ARG A 61 -2.51 -7.69 1.29
N ILE A 62 -1.29 -7.36 1.70
CA ILE A 62 -0.94 -7.00 3.08
C ILE A 62 -0.80 -5.49 3.15
N ALA A 63 -1.47 -4.88 4.12
CA ALA A 63 -1.56 -3.43 4.25
C ALA A 63 -0.59 -2.87 5.30
N TYR A 64 -0.05 -1.68 5.01
CA TYR A 64 0.78 -0.88 5.90
C TYR A 64 0.25 0.55 5.90
N GLY A 65 -0.03 1.11 7.07
CA GLY A 65 -0.57 2.48 7.13
C GLY A 65 -0.73 3.06 8.54
N PRO A 66 -0.79 4.40 8.67
CA PRO A 66 -0.43 5.37 7.63
C PRO A 66 1.09 5.43 7.44
N VAL A 67 1.53 5.40 6.18
CA VAL A 67 2.95 5.40 5.78
C VAL A 67 3.39 6.81 5.41
N THR A 68 4.54 7.23 5.93
CA THR A 68 5.23 8.46 5.52
C THR A 68 6.46 8.12 4.68
N PRO A 69 7.03 9.08 3.92
CA PRO A 69 8.27 8.85 3.17
C PRO A 69 9.44 8.37 4.06
N ALA A 70 9.48 8.80 5.33
CA ALA A 70 10.52 8.42 6.28
C ALA A 70 10.42 6.94 6.72
N ASP A 71 9.22 6.34 6.68
CA ASP A 71 9.00 4.94 7.03
C ASP A 71 9.46 3.96 5.94
N VAL A 72 9.72 4.45 4.71
CA VAL A 72 9.99 3.58 3.56
C VAL A 72 11.26 2.75 3.75
N THR A 73 12.32 3.33 4.30
CA THR A 73 13.56 2.60 4.56
C THR A 73 13.32 1.44 5.52
N SER A 74 12.65 1.68 6.65
CA SER A 74 12.39 0.63 7.64
C SER A 74 11.40 -0.42 7.15
N LEU A 75 10.44 -0.04 6.30
CA LEU A 75 9.54 -1.00 5.63
C LEU A 75 10.32 -1.93 4.71
N LEU A 76 11.20 -1.39 3.85
CA LEU A 76 12.01 -2.20 2.94
C LEU A 76 12.97 -3.12 3.71
N ASP A 77 13.60 -2.61 4.78
CA ASP A 77 14.51 -3.41 5.62
C ASP A 77 13.77 -4.51 6.39
N ALA A 78 12.48 -4.30 6.71
CA ALA A 78 11.62 -5.29 7.35
C ALA A 78 11.03 -6.34 6.39
N GLY A 79 11.41 -6.34 5.11
CA GLY A 79 10.89 -7.30 4.12
C GLY A 79 9.50 -6.93 3.61
N LEU A 80 9.27 -5.66 3.27
CA LEU A 80 8.00 -5.19 2.68
C LEU A 80 7.55 -6.08 1.51
N LEU A 81 8.45 -6.51 0.63
CA LEU A 81 8.10 -7.28 -0.58
C LEU A 81 7.54 -8.67 -0.25
N GLU A 82 7.85 -9.19 0.93
CA GLU A 82 7.40 -10.48 1.45
C GLU A 82 6.21 -10.34 2.41
N GLY A 83 5.70 -9.12 2.63
CA GLY A 83 4.66 -8.88 3.63
C GLY A 83 5.20 -8.96 5.07
N GLY A 84 6.46 -8.59 5.27
CA GLY A 84 7.18 -8.68 6.54
C GLY A 84 6.56 -7.87 7.68
N ALA A 85 6.94 -8.23 8.91
CA ALA A 85 6.43 -7.60 10.12
C ALA A 85 7.00 -6.19 10.28
N HIS A 86 6.13 -5.22 10.51
CA HIS A 86 6.50 -3.82 10.75
C HIS A 86 5.49 -3.19 11.71
N ALA A 87 5.87 -2.16 12.45
CA ALA A 87 4.97 -1.46 13.38
C ALA A 87 3.70 -0.89 12.71
N LYS A 88 3.78 -0.64 11.39
CA LYS A 88 2.68 -0.15 10.56
C LYS A 88 1.88 -1.25 9.87
N CYS A 89 2.25 -2.53 10.05
CA CYS A 89 1.58 -3.64 9.40
C CYS A 89 0.18 -3.85 9.99
N LEU A 90 -0.82 -3.90 9.12
CA LEU A 90 -2.24 -4.07 9.46
C LEU A 90 -2.74 -5.48 9.10
N GLY A 91 -1.88 -6.32 8.52
CA GLY A 91 -2.23 -7.64 8.03
C GLY A 91 -2.96 -7.60 6.69
N PRO A 92 -3.74 -8.64 6.33
CA PRO A 92 -4.47 -8.68 5.07
C PRO A 92 -5.48 -7.53 4.95
N THR A 93 -5.42 -6.75 3.86
CA THR A 93 -6.25 -5.54 3.70
C THR A 93 -7.74 -5.83 3.84
N GLU A 94 -8.22 -6.91 3.22
CA GLU A 94 -9.64 -7.32 3.28
C GLU A 94 -10.09 -7.79 4.68
N ASP A 95 -9.15 -8.13 5.56
CA ASP A 95 -9.45 -8.52 6.94
C ASP A 95 -9.55 -7.32 7.90
N ILE A 96 -9.20 -6.11 7.45
CA ILE A 96 -9.37 -4.88 8.25
C ILE A 96 -10.87 -4.75 8.62
N PRO A 97 -11.25 -4.72 9.91
CA PRO A 97 -12.65 -4.83 10.31
C PRO A 97 -13.59 -3.78 9.70
N PHE A 98 -13.07 -2.58 9.41
CA PHE A 98 -13.84 -1.55 8.73
C PHE A 98 -14.21 -1.92 7.29
N LEU A 99 -13.31 -2.56 6.54
CA LEU A 99 -13.57 -3.04 5.17
C LEU A 99 -14.42 -4.30 5.19
N LYS A 100 -14.04 -5.29 6.02
CA LYS A 100 -14.66 -6.61 6.07
C LYS A 100 -16.17 -6.59 6.35
N ARG A 101 -16.64 -5.56 7.07
CA ARG A 101 -18.06 -5.41 7.44
C ARG A 101 -18.90 -4.65 6.40
N GLN A 102 -18.33 -4.25 5.26
CA GLN A 102 -19.06 -3.52 4.22
C GLN A 102 -19.60 -4.44 3.13
N THR A 103 -20.77 -4.09 2.60
CA THR A 103 -21.30 -4.64 1.34
C THR A 103 -21.00 -3.66 0.20
N ARG A 104 -19.81 -3.75 -0.38
CA ARG A 104 -19.36 -2.82 -1.44
C ARG A 104 -19.87 -3.25 -2.83
N LEU A 105 -21.15 -3.01 -3.14
CA LEU A 105 -21.72 -3.32 -4.46
C LEU A 105 -21.25 -2.33 -5.55
N THR A 106 -21.38 -1.04 -5.27
CA THR A 106 -20.93 0.02 -6.20
C THR A 106 -19.41 0.19 -6.16
N PHE A 107 -18.82 0.00 -4.97
CA PHE A 107 -17.40 0.26 -4.70
C PHE A 107 -16.53 -1.00 -4.78
N THR A 108 -16.99 -2.08 -5.43
CA THR A 108 -16.28 -3.39 -5.52
C THR A 108 -14.86 -3.27 -6.06
N ARG A 109 -14.58 -2.29 -6.94
CA ARG A 109 -13.28 -2.10 -7.58
C ARG A 109 -12.47 -0.95 -7.00
N CYS A 110 -13.09 -0.03 -6.26
CA CYS A 110 -12.43 1.17 -5.75
C CYS A 110 -11.30 0.81 -4.78
N GLY A 111 -10.10 1.22 -5.14
CA GLY A 111 -8.85 0.91 -4.44
C GLY A 111 -8.31 -0.50 -4.62
N ILE A 112 -8.93 -1.32 -5.48
CA ILE A 112 -8.39 -2.62 -5.87
C ILE A 112 -7.66 -2.53 -7.20
N VAL A 113 -8.25 -1.88 -8.20
CA VAL A 113 -7.68 -1.80 -9.56
C VAL A 113 -6.79 -0.57 -9.74
N ASP A 114 -5.95 -0.62 -10.78
CA ASP A 114 -5.36 0.58 -11.40
C ASP A 114 -6.50 1.30 -12.17
N PRO A 115 -6.87 2.53 -11.79
CA PRO A 115 -8.02 3.25 -12.35
C PRO A 115 -7.88 3.62 -13.84
#